data_AF-M1D2Z5-F1
#
_entry.id   AF-M1D2Z5-F1
#
_cell.length_a   1.000
_cell.length_b   1.000
_cell.length_c   1.000
_cell.angle_alpha   90.00
_cell.angle_beta   90.00
_cell.angle_gamma   90.00
#
_symmetry.space_group_name_H-M   'P 1'
#
loop_
_entity.id
_entity.type
_entity.pdbx_description
1 polymer ?
#
loop_
_entity_poly.entity_id
_entity_poly.type
_entity_poly.pdbx_seq_one_letter_code
_entity_poly.pdbx_strand_id
1 'polypeptide(L)'
;MPYGLDFPQGATGRFTNGRTFVDILAQLLGFPNYIPPYARVRGRALLRGANYASGAAGIRDETGNNLGDHMPMNQQVGNFGRSVEELRRLFRGDNSTLNAYLSKCILYSGLGSNDYLNNYFMTDYYSTHSQYTPQEYASALLQDYCQQLSELYKLGGRKVIVTAIGQIGCIPYQLARYDGNGSRCNEEINDAIQLFNSGLKRLVIHFNKVLPGAKFVFLDSFESSKDLVLNAKTYGM
;
A
#
# COMPACT_ATOMS: atom_id res chain seq x y z
N MET A 1 20.10 8.46 1.72
CA MET A 1 19.51 9.43 2.67
C MET A 1 18.03 9.59 2.36
N PRO A 2 17.09 9.31 3.30
CA PRO A 2 15.64 9.47 3.06
C PRO A 2 15.15 10.92 3.29
N TYR A 3 13.85 11.18 3.08
CA TYR A 3 13.11 12.40 3.43
C TYR A 3 13.00 13.53 2.40
N GLY A 4 13.24 13.23 1.12
CA GLY A 4 12.93 14.14 0.02
C GLY A 4 13.94 15.26 -0.19
N LEU A 5 15.22 15.03 0.17
CA LEU A 5 16.31 15.99 -0.08
C LEU A 5 16.42 16.38 -1.55
N ASP A 6 16.19 15.43 -2.46
CA ASP A 6 16.24 15.64 -3.92
C ASP A 6 14.83 15.87 -4.51
N PHE A 7 13.82 16.12 -3.67
CA PHE A 7 12.47 16.37 -4.15
C PHE A 7 12.36 17.81 -4.66
N PRO A 8 11.80 18.06 -5.87
CA PRO A 8 11.77 19.40 -6.48
C PRO A 8 11.09 20.50 -5.64
N GLN A 9 10.32 20.12 -4.62
CA GLN A 9 9.57 21.03 -3.75
C GLN A 9 10.14 21.12 -2.33
N GLY A 10 11.34 20.57 -2.09
CA GLY A 10 12.00 20.50 -0.79
C GLY A 10 11.61 19.27 0.03
N ALA A 11 12.14 19.15 1.25
CA ALA A 11 11.91 18.00 2.12
C ALA A 11 10.42 17.78 2.38
N THR A 12 9.92 16.59 2.04
CA THR A 12 8.48 16.28 2.10
C THR A 12 8.10 15.23 3.13
N GLY A 13 9.08 14.66 3.83
CA GLY A 13 8.85 13.54 4.76
C GLY A 13 8.60 12.19 4.06
N ARG A 14 8.72 12.11 2.72
CA ARG A 14 8.67 10.84 1.96
C ARG A 14 9.83 9.92 2.37
N PHE A 15 9.57 8.62 2.49
CA PHE A 15 10.60 7.60 2.76
C PHE A 15 11.46 7.27 1.52
N THR A 16 11.90 8.30 0.81
CA THR A 16 12.80 8.27 -0.35
C THR A 16 13.49 9.64 -0.45
N ASN A 17 14.60 9.75 -1.16
CA ASN A 17 15.23 11.04 -1.46
C ASN A 17 14.46 11.84 -2.53
N GLY A 18 13.56 11.21 -3.28
CA GLY A 18 12.83 11.85 -4.37
C GLY A 18 11.34 11.51 -4.39
N ARG A 19 10.87 11.11 -5.57
CA ARG A 19 9.45 10.77 -5.84
C ARG A 19 9.15 9.34 -5.39
N THR A 20 7.97 9.12 -4.82
CA THR A 20 7.41 7.78 -4.62
C THR A 20 6.89 7.21 -5.94
N PHE A 21 6.59 5.90 -5.99
CA PHE A 21 5.94 5.28 -7.15
C PHE A 21 4.63 5.99 -7.52
N VAL A 22 3.82 6.37 -6.52
CA VAL A 22 2.54 7.04 -6.73
C VAL A 22 2.71 8.46 -7.28
N ASP A 23 3.80 9.15 -6.94
CA ASP A 23 4.12 10.46 -7.52
C ASP A 23 4.45 10.35 -9.02
N ILE A 24 5.22 9.33 -9.40
CA ILE A 24 5.56 9.06 -10.80
C ILE A 24 4.29 8.63 -11.56
N LEU A 25 3.47 7.76 -10.98
CA LEU A 25 2.20 7.34 -11.56
C LEU A 25 1.27 8.53 -11.81
N ALA A 26 1.14 9.45 -10.85
CA ALA A 26 0.32 10.66 -11.01
C ALA A 26 0.81 11.53 -12.19
N GLN A 27 2.13 11.68 -12.34
CA GLN A 27 2.71 12.42 -13.48
C GLN A 27 2.43 11.72 -14.83
N LEU A 28 2.59 10.40 -14.89
CA LEU A 28 2.27 9.63 -16.11
C LEU A 28 0.78 9.68 -16.47
N LEU A 29 -0.09 9.83 -15.47
CA LEU A 29 -1.52 10.05 -15.65
C LEU A 29 -1.89 11.51 -15.98
N GLY A 30 -0.90 12.40 -16.12
CA GLY A 30 -1.10 13.79 -16.54
C GLY A 30 -1.54 14.74 -15.42
N PHE A 31 -1.37 14.36 -14.14
CA PHE A 31 -1.65 15.29 -13.05
C PHE A 31 -0.64 16.45 -13.06
N PRO A 32 -1.11 17.70 -12.98
CA PRO A 32 -0.23 18.87 -13.03
C PRO A 32 0.57 19.06 -11.73
N ASN A 33 0.10 18.47 -10.63
CA ASN A 33 0.73 18.56 -9.31
C ASN A 33 0.70 17.20 -8.62
N TYR A 34 1.59 17.00 -7.65
CA TYR A 34 1.56 15.82 -6.79
C TYR A 34 0.28 15.75 -5.98
N ILE A 35 -0.13 14.53 -5.66
CA ILE A 35 -1.30 14.29 -4.82
C ILE A 35 -0.98 14.66 -3.37
N PRO A 36 -1.67 15.64 -2.77
CA PRO A 36 -1.37 16.10 -1.42
C PRO A 36 -1.78 15.07 -0.35
N PRO A 37 -1.10 15.03 0.82
CA PRO A 37 -1.47 14.15 1.92
C PRO A 37 -2.84 14.54 2.50
N TYR A 38 -3.68 13.55 2.83
CA TYR A 38 -5.03 13.74 3.35
C TYR A 38 -5.09 14.70 4.55
N ALA A 39 -4.07 14.70 5.40
CA ALA A 39 -3.97 15.62 6.54
C ALA A 39 -4.06 17.11 6.14
N ARG A 40 -3.71 17.46 4.90
CA ARG A 40 -3.64 18.84 4.38
C ARG A 40 -4.67 19.16 3.29
N VAL A 41 -5.66 18.29 3.04
CA VAL A 41 -6.61 18.45 1.92
C VAL A 41 -8.04 18.57 2.42
N ARG A 42 -8.73 19.65 2.02
CA ARG A 42 -10.15 19.90 2.36
C ARG A 42 -10.90 20.53 1.19
N GLY A 43 -12.22 20.47 1.26
CA GLY A 43 -13.14 21.11 0.32
C GLY A 43 -12.88 20.69 -1.13
N ARG A 44 -12.95 21.67 -2.03
CA ARG A 44 -12.73 21.44 -3.48
C ARG A 44 -11.35 20.88 -3.83
N ALA A 45 -10.37 20.96 -2.93
CA ALA A 45 -9.06 20.35 -3.16
C ALA A 45 -9.14 18.81 -3.26
N LEU A 46 -10.15 18.17 -2.63
CA LEU A 46 -10.41 16.74 -2.76
C LEU A 46 -10.72 16.31 -4.20
N LEU A 47 -11.21 17.23 -5.04
CA LEU A 47 -11.43 16.97 -6.47
C LEU A 47 -10.13 16.75 -7.26
N ARG A 48 -8.97 17.00 -6.65
CA ARG A 48 -7.65 16.75 -7.22
C ARG A 48 -6.99 15.47 -6.68
N GLY A 49 -7.69 14.74 -5.80
CA GLY A 49 -7.17 13.56 -5.12
C GLY A 49 -6.57 13.86 -3.74
N ALA A 50 -6.34 12.79 -2.98
CA ALA A 50 -5.71 12.83 -1.67
C ALA A 50 -4.90 11.55 -1.45
N ASN A 51 -3.75 11.67 -0.78
CA ASN A 51 -2.92 10.55 -0.39
C ASN A 51 -3.19 10.20 1.08
N TYR A 52 -3.75 9.02 1.32
CA TYR A 52 -4.09 8.53 2.66
C TYR A 52 -2.97 7.71 3.30
N ALA A 53 -1.90 7.40 2.57
CA ALA A 53 -0.83 6.55 3.04
C ALA A 53 -0.09 7.19 4.23
N SER A 54 0.28 6.33 5.18
CA SER A 54 1.12 6.67 6.33
C SER A 54 2.34 5.76 6.37
N GLY A 55 3.47 6.29 6.80
CA GLY A 55 4.61 5.45 7.20
C GLY A 55 4.20 4.50 8.33
N ALA A 56 4.92 3.37 8.46
CA ALA A 56 4.67 2.29 9.42
C ALA A 56 3.32 1.55 9.31
N ALA A 57 2.36 2.07 8.54
CA ALA A 57 1.03 1.49 8.42
C ALA A 57 1.05 0.04 7.89
N GLY A 58 0.21 -0.80 8.48
CA GLY A 58 -0.10 -2.15 8.02
C GLY A 58 -1.55 -2.33 7.60
N ILE A 59 -1.83 -3.54 7.14
CA ILE A 59 -3.19 -4.05 6.93
C ILE A 59 -3.88 -4.18 8.30
N ARG A 60 -3.16 -4.69 9.30
CA ARG A 60 -3.66 -4.80 10.68
C ARG A 60 -3.38 -3.53 11.47
N ASP A 61 -4.25 -3.23 12.42
CA ASP A 61 -4.22 -1.96 13.16
C ASP A 61 -3.02 -1.85 14.10
N GLU A 62 -2.55 -2.98 14.64
CA GLU A 62 -1.42 -3.04 15.55
C GLU A 62 -0.04 -2.94 14.87
N THR A 63 0.01 -3.19 13.56
CA THR A 63 1.25 -3.21 12.78
C THR A 63 1.93 -1.83 12.81
N GLY A 64 3.21 -1.78 13.19
CA GLY A 64 4.00 -0.55 13.18
C GLY A 64 3.81 0.39 14.37
N ASN A 65 2.97 0.04 15.35
CA ASN A 65 2.80 0.82 16.59
C ASN A 65 4.10 1.14 17.33
N ASN A 66 5.12 0.28 17.23
CA ASN A 66 6.43 0.51 17.82
C ASN A 66 7.22 1.67 17.17
N LEU A 67 6.77 2.19 16.03
CA LEU A 67 7.42 3.27 15.28
C LEU A 67 6.74 4.64 15.49
N GLY A 68 5.81 4.73 16.44
CA GLY A 68 5.07 5.96 16.77
C GLY A 68 3.70 6.04 16.08
N ASP A 69 3.11 7.23 16.06
CA ASP A 69 1.78 7.44 15.48
C ASP A 69 1.77 7.18 13.96
N HIS A 70 0.82 6.38 13.52
CA HIS A 70 0.58 6.09 12.11
C HIS A 70 -0.91 5.89 11.83
N MET A 71 -1.27 5.76 10.54
CA MET A 71 -2.63 5.49 10.12
C MET A 71 -2.72 4.09 9.47
N PRO A 72 -3.18 3.05 10.19
CA PRO A 72 -3.36 1.72 9.62
C PRO A 72 -4.49 1.70 8.58
N MET A 73 -4.58 0.61 7.80
CA MET A 73 -5.49 0.55 6.65
C MET A 73 -6.95 0.81 7.01
N ASN A 74 -7.46 0.33 8.16
CA ASN A 74 -8.82 0.65 8.59
C ASN A 74 -9.05 2.16 8.76
N GLN A 75 -8.07 2.86 9.34
CA GLN A 75 -8.13 4.32 9.47
C GLN A 75 -8.03 5.01 8.11
N GLN A 76 -7.20 4.51 7.18
CA GLN A 76 -7.11 5.06 5.81
C GLN A 76 -8.43 4.89 5.04
N VAL A 77 -9.10 3.73 5.16
CA VAL A 77 -10.44 3.50 4.60
C VAL A 77 -11.46 4.45 5.22
N GLY A 78 -11.44 4.62 6.55
CA GLY A 78 -12.32 5.58 7.24
C GLY A 78 -12.09 7.03 6.79
N ASN A 79 -10.83 7.41 6.57
CA ASN A 79 -10.46 8.73 6.02
C ASN A 79 -11.01 8.92 4.60
N PHE A 80 -10.92 7.89 3.76
CA PHE A 80 -11.53 7.91 2.43
C PHE A 80 -13.05 8.06 2.51
N GLY A 81 -13.72 7.33 3.41
CA GLY A 81 -15.15 7.49 3.66
C GLY A 81 -15.53 8.93 4.05
N ARG A 82 -14.75 9.57 4.91
CA ARG A 82 -14.95 10.99 5.26
C ARG A 82 -14.81 11.92 4.06
N SER A 83 -13.84 11.65 3.17
CA SER A 83 -13.71 12.40 1.91
C SER A 83 -14.90 12.19 0.98
N VAL A 84 -15.46 10.98 0.92
CA VAL A 84 -16.68 10.69 0.14
C VAL A 84 -17.87 11.50 0.67
N GLU A 85 -18.04 11.61 1.98
CA GLU A 85 -19.09 12.45 2.58
C GLU A 85 -18.90 13.95 2.32
N GLU A 86 -17.66 14.42 2.27
CA GLU A 86 -17.36 15.80 1.90
C GLU A 86 -17.63 16.06 0.40
N LEU A 87 -17.24 15.13 -0.47
CA LEU A 87 -17.57 15.18 -1.89
C LEU A 87 -19.09 15.13 -2.12
N ARG A 88 -19.84 14.30 -1.39
CA ARG A 88 -21.31 14.26 -1.46
C ARG A 88 -21.92 15.64 -1.20
N ARG A 89 -21.40 16.38 -0.22
CA ARG A 89 -21.82 17.76 0.06
C ARG A 89 -21.47 18.72 -1.09
N LEU A 90 -20.28 18.58 -1.68
CA LEU A 90 -19.87 19.39 -2.84
C LEU A 90 -20.74 19.14 -4.09
N PHE A 91 -21.19 17.91 -4.28
CA PHE A 91 -22.13 17.51 -5.33
C PHE A 91 -23.61 17.73 -4.93
N ARG A 92 -23.87 18.49 -3.86
CA ARG A 92 -25.24 18.85 -3.40
C ARG A 92 -26.15 17.63 -3.14
N GLY A 93 -25.57 16.50 -2.74
CA GLY A 93 -26.31 15.27 -2.48
C GLY A 93 -26.63 14.43 -3.72
N ASP A 94 -26.19 14.82 -4.92
CA ASP A 94 -26.38 14.02 -6.14
C ASP A 94 -25.46 12.79 -6.14
N ASN A 95 -26.01 11.66 -5.69
CA ASN A 95 -25.31 10.38 -5.64
C ASN A 95 -24.96 9.83 -7.04
N SER A 96 -25.73 10.16 -8.09
CA SER A 96 -25.42 9.70 -9.45
C SER A 96 -24.14 10.36 -9.95
N THR A 97 -24.06 11.69 -9.84
CA THR A 97 -22.86 12.45 -10.22
C THR A 97 -21.66 12.08 -9.35
N LEU A 98 -21.84 11.90 -8.04
CA LEU A 98 -20.77 11.46 -7.14
C LEU A 98 -20.23 10.08 -7.53
N ASN A 99 -21.11 9.10 -7.78
CA ASN A 99 -20.68 7.75 -8.17
C ASN A 99 -19.99 7.76 -9.54
N ALA A 100 -20.49 8.55 -10.49
CA ALA A 100 -19.85 8.75 -11.79
C ALA A 100 -18.47 9.41 -11.67
N TYR A 101 -18.27 10.29 -10.67
CA TYR A 101 -16.97 10.87 -10.36
C TYR A 101 -16.02 9.84 -9.73
N LEU A 102 -16.44 9.15 -8.66
CA LEU A 102 -15.63 8.18 -7.92
C LEU A 102 -15.21 6.98 -8.79
N SER A 103 -16.09 6.53 -9.70
CA SER A 103 -15.78 5.43 -10.63
C SER A 103 -14.63 5.76 -11.60
N LYS A 104 -14.31 7.04 -11.80
CA LYS A 104 -13.17 7.49 -12.62
C LYS A 104 -11.86 7.50 -11.84
N CYS A 105 -11.91 7.64 -10.51
CA CYS A 105 -10.74 7.68 -9.65
C CYS A 105 -9.97 6.35 -9.68
N ILE A 106 -8.65 6.44 -9.52
CA ILE A 106 -7.77 5.29 -9.35
C ILE A 106 -7.33 5.28 -7.89
N LEU A 107 -7.64 4.19 -7.19
CA LEU A 107 -7.15 3.92 -5.84
C LEU A 107 -5.91 3.05 -5.95
N TYR A 108 -4.82 3.47 -5.32
CA TYR A 108 -3.57 2.70 -5.25
C TYR A 108 -3.33 2.28 -3.80
N SER A 109 -3.15 0.98 -3.56
CA SER A 109 -2.98 0.41 -2.23
C SER A 109 -1.75 -0.50 -2.19
N GLY A 110 -0.69 -0.02 -1.54
CA GLY A 110 0.54 -0.77 -1.32
C GLY A 110 0.79 -0.95 0.18
N LEU A 111 0.34 -2.07 0.73
CA LEU A 111 0.38 -2.43 2.15
C LEU A 111 0.79 -3.91 2.29
N GLY A 112 1.21 -4.31 3.49
CA GLY A 112 1.65 -5.67 3.80
C GLY A 112 3.13 -5.75 4.23
N SER A 113 4.01 -4.89 3.71
CA SER A 113 5.44 -4.95 4.06
C SER A 113 5.69 -4.76 5.56
N ASN A 114 4.99 -3.81 6.20
CA ASN A 114 5.11 -3.58 7.65
C ASN A 114 4.50 -4.72 8.46
N ASP A 115 3.46 -5.40 7.95
CA ASP A 115 2.85 -6.54 8.65
C ASP A 115 3.87 -7.68 8.81
N TYR A 116 4.82 -7.82 7.88
CA TYR A 116 5.95 -8.73 8.06
C TYR A 116 7.12 -8.11 8.82
N LEU A 117 7.58 -6.90 8.45
CA LEU A 117 8.79 -6.28 9.03
C LEU A 117 8.62 -5.77 10.46
N ASN A 118 7.50 -5.12 10.73
CA ASN A 118 7.20 -4.35 11.92
C ASN A 118 5.96 -4.93 12.65
N ASN A 119 5.78 -6.24 12.52
CA ASN A 119 4.82 -7.03 13.28
C ASN A 119 5.26 -8.51 13.34
N TYR A 120 5.02 -9.32 12.29
CA TYR A 120 5.26 -10.77 12.34
C TYR A 120 6.69 -11.16 12.68
N PHE A 121 7.70 -10.59 12.00
CA PHE A 121 9.12 -10.90 12.27
C PHE A 121 9.77 -9.97 13.32
N MET A 122 8.97 -9.17 14.04
CA MET A 122 9.47 -8.24 15.06
C MET A 122 9.11 -8.74 16.47
N THR A 123 9.73 -9.86 16.83
CA THR A 123 9.40 -10.64 18.04
C THR A 123 9.65 -9.92 19.36
N ASP A 124 10.53 -8.90 19.37
CA ASP A 124 10.78 -8.08 20.56
C ASP A 124 9.58 -7.18 20.94
N TYR A 125 8.69 -6.90 19.99
CA TYR A 125 7.56 -5.99 20.17
C TYR A 125 6.19 -6.68 20.01
N TYR A 126 6.14 -7.81 19.29
CA TYR A 126 4.90 -8.46 18.90
C TYR A 126 4.93 -9.97 19.14
N SER A 127 3.83 -10.50 19.65
CA SER A 127 3.63 -11.95 19.84
C SER A 127 3.11 -12.66 18.60
N THR A 128 2.88 -11.94 17.49
CA THR A 128 2.25 -12.48 16.27
C THR A 128 2.94 -13.74 15.75
N HIS A 129 4.27 -13.78 15.71
CA HIS A 129 5.05 -14.95 15.29
C HIS A 129 4.72 -16.21 16.10
N SER A 130 4.43 -16.06 17.40
CA SER A 130 4.10 -17.19 18.28
C SER A 130 2.64 -17.61 18.20
N GLN A 131 1.78 -16.75 17.64
CA GLN A 131 0.34 -16.97 17.54
C GLN A 131 -0.09 -17.56 16.19
N TYR A 132 0.71 -17.35 15.15
CA TYR A 132 0.39 -17.77 13.79
C TYR A 132 1.59 -18.45 13.14
N THR A 133 1.35 -19.52 12.42
CA THR A 133 2.28 -19.97 11.36
C THR A 133 2.29 -18.96 10.20
N PRO A 134 3.31 -18.97 9.31
CA PRO A 134 3.35 -18.06 8.16
C PRO A 134 2.10 -18.14 7.26
N GLN A 135 1.57 -19.35 7.09
CA GLN A 135 0.36 -19.61 6.31
C GLN A 135 -0.90 -19.02 6.96
N GLU A 136 -1.05 -19.19 8.27
CA GLU A 136 -2.19 -18.66 9.02
C GLU A 136 -2.13 -17.13 9.06
N TYR A 137 -0.94 -16.55 9.24
CA TYR A 137 -0.78 -15.10 9.23
C TYR A 137 -1.11 -14.50 7.86
N ALA A 138 -0.58 -15.07 6.78
CA ALA A 138 -0.94 -14.65 5.43
C ALA A 138 -2.45 -14.73 5.18
N SER A 139 -3.11 -15.79 5.68
CA SER A 139 -4.56 -15.96 5.57
C SER A 139 -5.34 -14.90 6.36
N ALA A 140 -4.91 -14.59 7.58
CA ALA A 140 -5.49 -13.54 8.41
C ALA A 140 -5.35 -12.15 7.75
N LEU A 141 -4.15 -11.81 7.26
CA LEU A 141 -3.93 -10.57 6.51
C LEU A 141 -4.83 -10.45 5.29
N LEU A 142 -5.00 -11.53 4.52
CA LEU A 142 -5.86 -11.52 3.33
C LEU A 142 -7.34 -11.38 3.69
N GLN A 143 -7.77 -11.92 4.82
CA GLN A 143 -9.13 -11.76 5.31
C GLN A 143 -9.41 -10.28 5.66
N ASP A 144 -8.52 -9.66 6.43
CA ASP A 144 -8.63 -8.24 6.81
C ASP A 144 -8.56 -7.34 5.56
N TYR A 145 -7.62 -7.61 4.66
CA TYR A 145 -7.46 -6.81 3.46
C TYR A 145 -8.61 -6.98 2.46
N CYS A 146 -9.21 -8.18 2.39
CA CYS A 146 -10.44 -8.41 1.63
C CYS A 146 -11.59 -7.52 2.12
N GLN A 147 -11.77 -7.42 3.44
CA GLN A 147 -12.80 -6.56 4.03
C GLN A 147 -12.53 -5.09 3.69
N GLN A 148 -11.31 -4.61 3.93
CA GLN A 148 -10.91 -3.22 3.69
C GLN A 148 -11.07 -2.79 2.22
N LEU A 149 -10.63 -3.64 1.28
CA LEU A 149 -10.78 -3.39 -0.16
C LEU A 149 -12.25 -3.44 -0.59
N SER A 150 -13.05 -4.31 0.02
CA SER A 150 -14.51 -4.36 -0.20
C SER A 150 -15.20 -3.08 0.29
N GLU A 151 -14.76 -2.50 1.41
CA GLU A 151 -15.26 -1.21 1.89
C GLU A 151 -14.93 -0.06 0.93
N LEU A 152 -13.71 -0.03 0.36
CA LEU A 152 -13.38 0.96 -0.69
C LEU A 152 -14.31 0.84 -1.89
N TYR A 153 -14.68 -0.39 -2.29
CA TYR A 153 -15.66 -0.61 -3.35
C TYR A 153 -17.07 -0.14 -2.96
N LYS A 154 -17.53 -0.43 -1.74
CA LYS A 154 -18.82 0.05 -1.22
C LYS A 154 -18.90 1.58 -1.19
N LEU A 155 -17.77 2.25 -0.92
CA LEU A 155 -17.63 3.69 -0.93
C LEU A 155 -17.56 4.31 -2.35
N GLY A 156 -17.67 3.51 -3.41
CA GLY A 156 -17.74 3.99 -4.79
C GLY A 156 -16.43 3.83 -5.59
N GLY A 157 -15.37 3.29 -4.99
CA GLY A 157 -14.14 2.94 -5.68
C GLY A 157 -14.40 1.87 -6.75
N ARG A 158 -13.92 2.09 -7.97
CA ARG A 158 -14.06 1.12 -9.07
C ARG A 158 -12.74 0.70 -9.70
N LYS A 159 -11.71 1.55 -9.72
CA LYS A 159 -10.39 1.18 -10.24
C LYS A 159 -9.42 1.10 -9.07
N VAL A 160 -8.93 -0.10 -8.79
CA VAL A 160 -8.08 -0.35 -7.62
C VAL A 160 -6.83 -1.08 -8.06
N ILE A 161 -5.67 -0.50 -7.77
CA ILE A 161 -4.37 -1.13 -7.92
C ILE A 161 -3.96 -1.62 -6.54
N VAL A 162 -3.67 -2.90 -6.41
CA VAL A 162 -3.08 -3.48 -5.21
C VAL A 162 -1.70 -4.04 -5.56
N THR A 163 -0.71 -3.75 -4.73
CA THR A 163 0.65 -4.22 -4.98
C THR A 163 0.95 -5.47 -4.17
N ALA A 164 1.67 -6.40 -4.79
CA ALA A 164 2.42 -7.40 -4.04
C ALA A 164 3.37 -6.71 -3.05
N ILE A 165 3.81 -7.45 -2.05
CA ILE A 165 4.95 -7.10 -1.21
C ILE A 165 6.23 -7.45 -1.99
N GLY A 166 7.18 -6.52 -2.05
CA GLY A 166 8.48 -6.75 -2.69
C GLY A 166 9.35 -7.74 -1.91
N GLN A 167 10.56 -8.03 -2.41
CA GLN A 167 11.52 -8.91 -1.72
C GLN A 167 12.13 -8.23 -0.47
N ILE A 168 11.34 -8.05 0.58
CA ILE A 168 11.80 -7.35 1.79
C ILE A 168 12.92 -8.11 2.51
N GLY A 169 13.06 -9.43 2.32
CA GLY A 169 14.18 -10.20 2.84
C GLY A 169 15.53 -9.79 2.24
N CYS A 170 15.53 -9.05 1.14
CA CYS A 170 16.72 -8.55 0.45
C CYS A 170 17.07 -7.09 0.78
N ILE A 171 16.29 -6.40 1.60
CA ILE A 171 16.54 -4.97 1.87
C ILE A 171 17.71 -4.82 2.85
N PRO A 172 18.48 -3.71 2.77
CA PRO A 172 19.64 -3.49 3.65
C PRO A 172 19.34 -3.63 5.15
N TYR A 173 18.15 -3.20 5.59
CA TYR A 173 17.71 -3.35 6.99
C TYR A 173 17.64 -4.81 7.44
N GLN A 174 17.17 -5.72 6.58
CA GLN A 174 17.09 -7.15 6.89
C GLN A 174 18.47 -7.81 6.76
N LEU A 175 19.22 -7.47 5.71
CA LEU A 175 20.57 -8.02 5.51
C LEU A 175 21.53 -7.67 6.65
N ALA A 176 21.43 -6.47 7.22
CA ALA A 176 22.27 -6.06 8.35
C ALA A 176 22.02 -6.86 9.65
N ARG A 177 20.90 -7.60 9.73
CA ARG A 177 20.51 -8.42 10.90
C ARG A 177 20.52 -9.92 10.62
N TYR A 178 20.74 -10.29 9.36
CA TYR A 178 20.66 -11.66 8.92
C TYR A 178 22.05 -12.31 9.00
N ASP A 179 22.22 -13.26 9.92
CA ASP A 179 23.44 -14.05 10.08
C ASP A 179 23.35 -15.35 9.25
N GLY A 180 23.25 -15.19 7.93
CA GLY A 180 22.95 -16.27 6.99
C GLY A 180 24.18 -16.95 6.39
N ASN A 181 24.08 -18.25 6.15
CA ASN A 181 25.16 -19.11 5.63
C ASN A 181 25.28 -19.09 4.08
N GLY A 182 25.25 -17.90 3.46
CA GLY A 182 25.59 -17.75 2.03
C GLY A 182 24.43 -17.45 1.06
N SER A 183 23.19 -17.27 1.52
CA SER A 183 22.13 -16.64 0.72
C SER A 183 22.32 -15.12 0.66
N ARG A 184 21.98 -14.49 -0.48
CA ARG A 184 22.00 -13.02 -0.62
C ARG A 184 20.81 -12.32 0.05
N CYS A 185 19.77 -13.07 0.43
CA CYS A 185 18.56 -12.56 1.08
C CYS A 185 18.10 -13.48 2.21
N ASN A 186 17.32 -12.94 3.15
CA ASN A 186 16.60 -13.74 4.13
C ASN A 186 15.39 -14.42 3.46
N GLU A 187 15.55 -15.69 3.07
CA GLU A 187 14.50 -16.42 2.34
C GLU A 187 13.33 -16.84 3.21
N GLU A 188 13.50 -17.01 4.52
CA GLU A 188 12.38 -17.27 5.44
C GLU A 188 11.31 -16.16 5.33
N ILE A 189 11.78 -14.91 5.26
CA ILE A 189 10.91 -13.74 5.10
C ILE A 189 10.27 -13.71 3.71
N ASN A 190 11.04 -13.97 2.65
CA ASN A 190 10.53 -13.95 1.28
C ASN A 190 9.52 -15.07 1.02
N ASP A 191 9.75 -16.26 1.56
CA ASP A 191 8.84 -17.41 1.44
C ASP A 191 7.52 -17.12 2.17
N ALA A 192 7.56 -16.56 3.37
CA ALA A 192 6.36 -16.14 4.10
C ALA A 192 5.53 -15.10 3.34
N ILE A 193 6.18 -14.15 2.67
CA ILE A 193 5.53 -13.14 1.81
C ILE A 193 4.86 -13.76 0.60
N GLN A 194 5.48 -14.77 -0.02
CA GLN A 194 4.94 -15.39 -1.23
C GLN A 194 3.58 -16.05 -0.98
N LEU A 195 3.33 -16.53 0.24
CA LEU A 195 2.02 -17.04 0.67
C LEU A 195 0.95 -15.94 0.56
N PHE A 196 1.25 -14.74 1.09
CA PHE A 196 0.38 -13.58 0.99
C PHE A 196 0.22 -13.09 -0.44
N ASN A 197 1.31 -12.89 -1.18
CA ASN A 197 1.28 -12.39 -2.56
C ASN A 197 0.45 -13.30 -3.48
N SER A 198 0.61 -14.62 -3.35
CA SER A 198 -0.17 -15.61 -4.09
C SER A 198 -1.66 -15.53 -3.75
N GLY A 199 -1.99 -15.35 -2.47
CA GLY A 199 -3.37 -15.17 -2.03
C GLY A 199 -3.97 -13.84 -2.47
N LEU A 200 -3.19 -12.75 -2.47
CA LEU A 200 -3.62 -11.43 -2.93
C LEU A 200 -3.94 -11.44 -4.43
N LYS A 201 -3.13 -12.13 -5.23
CA LYS A 201 -3.41 -12.35 -6.67
C LYS A 201 -4.73 -13.09 -6.87
N ARG A 202 -5.02 -14.13 -6.08
CA ARG A 202 -6.31 -14.84 -6.10
C ARG A 202 -7.46 -13.93 -5.69
N LEU A 203 -7.27 -13.09 -4.66
CA LEU A 203 -8.27 -12.12 -4.21
C LEU A 203 -8.61 -11.10 -5.30
N VAL A 204 -7.61 -10.57 -6.02
CA VAL A 204 -7.83 -9.69 -7.18
C VAL A 204 -8.63 -10.38 -8.28
N ILE A 205 -8.31 -11.64 -8.60
CA ILE A 205 -9.07 -12.42 -9.59
C ILE A 205 -10.52 -12.60 -9.12
N HIS A 206 -10.73 -12.88 -7.82
CA HIS A 206 -12.06 -13.01 -7.24
C HIS A 206 -12.85 -11.71 -7.33
N PHE A 207 -12.30 -10.57 -6.91
CA PHE A 207 -12.98 -9.27 -6.99
C PHE A 207 -13.37 -8.88 -8.40
N ASN A 208 -12.52 -9.13 -9.39
CA ASN A 208 -12.87 -8.87 -10.79
C ASN A 208 -14.03 -9.74 -11.32
N LYS A 209 -14.37 -10.85 -10.64
CA LYS A 209 -15.52 -11.69 -10.97
C LYS A 209 -16.79 -11.28 -10.21
N VAL A 210 -16.65 -10.86 -8.94
CA VAL A 210 -17.80 -10.69 -8.03
C VAL A 210 -18.20 -9.24 -7.76
N LEU A 211 -17.38 -8.25 -8.14
CA LEU A 211 -17.65 -6.83 -7.93
C LEU A 211 -17.97 -6.14 -9.26
N PRO A 212 -19.26 -5.98 -9.62
CA PRO A 212 -19.67 -5.40 -10.90
C PRO A 212 -19.11 -4.00 -11.15
N GLY A 213 -18.61 -3.78 -12.36
CA GLY A 213 -18.06 -2.48 -12.77
C GLY A 213 -16.75 -2.11 -12.08
N ALA A 214 -16.18 -2.96 -11.22
CA ALA A 214 -14.86 -2.77 -10.68
C ALA A 214 -13.78 -3.38 -11.56
N LYS A 215 -12.59 -2.80 -11.51
CA LYS A 215 -11.36 -3.32 -12.09
C LYS A 215 -10.26 -3.27 -11.04
N PHE A 216 -9.89 -4.44 -10.57
CA PHE A 216 -8.75 -4.63 -9.69
C PHE A 216 -7.52 -5.05 -10.52
N VAL A 217 -6.38 -4.43 -10.24
CA VAL A 217 -5.10 -4.73 -10.89
C VAL A 217 -4.11 -5.16 -9.81
N PHE A 218 -3.51 -6.32 -10.01
CA PHE A 218 -2.41 -6.81 -9.20
C PHE A 218 -1.09 -6.33 -9.82
N LEU A 219 -0.30 -5.57 -9.05
CA LEU A 219 1.04 -5.14 -9.45
C LEU A 219 2.08 -6.05 -8.76
N ASP A 220 2.81 -6.83 -9.55
CA ASP A 220 3.81 -7.78 -9.05
C ASP A 220 5.15 -7.11 -8.73
N SER A 221 5.18 -6.40 -7.60
CA SER A 221 6.38 -5.72 -7.10
C SER A 221 7.47 -6.71 -6.66
N PHE A 222 7.11 -7.97 -6.34
CA PHE A 222 8.06 -9.00 -5.95
C PHE A 222 8.95 -9.36 -7.14
N GLU A 223 8.34 -9.75 -8.26
CA GLU A 223 9.08 -10.08 -9.48
C GLU A 223 9.78 -8.84 -10.06
N SER A 224 9.16 -7.66 -9.97
CA SER A 224 9.82 -6.40 -10.39
C SER A 224 11.09 -6.11 -9.59
N SER A 225 11.07 -6.36 -8.27
CA SER A 225 12.25 -6.16 -7.40
C SER A 225 13.34 -7.18 -7.73
N LYS A 226 12.96 -8.43 -8.01
CA LYS A 226 13.86 -9.50 -8.39
C LYS A 226 14.56 -9.22 -9.72
N ASP A 227 13.79 -8.80 -10.72
CA ASP A 227 14.30 -8.42 -12.04
C ASP A 227 15.29 -7.26 -11.94
N LEU A 228 14.96 -6.24 -11.14
CA LEU A 228 15.80 -5.08 -10.90
C LEU A 228 17.19 -5.47 -10.34
N VAL A 229 17.24 -6.44 -9.41
CA VAL A 229 18.51 -6.92 -8.83
C VAL A 229 19.29 -7.77 -9.83
N LEU A 230 18.63 -8.66 -10.57
CA LEU A 230 19.28 -9.54 -11.54
C LEU A 230 19.83 -8.79 -12.75
N ASN A 231 19.13 -7.72 -13.16
CA ASN A 231 19.43 -6.93 -14.34
C ASN A 231 19.91 -5.50 -13.99
N ALA A 232 20.52 -5.31 -12.81
CA ALA A 232 20.92 -4.00 -12.28
C ALA A 232 21.60 -3.08 -13.32
N LYS A 233 22.54 -3.63 -14.10
CA LYS A 233 23.26 -2.88 -15.15
C LYS A 233 22.33 -2.31 -16.22
N THR A 234 21.28 -3.02 -16.64
CA THR A 234 20.35 -2.52 -17.67
C THR A 234 19.46 -1.40 -17.14
N TYR A 235 19.28 -1.33 -15.83
CA TYR A 235 18.57 -0.25 -15.13
C TYR A 235 19.49 0.90 -14.70
N GLY A 236 20.79 0.82 -15.00
CA GLY A 236 21.78 1.86 -14.68
C GLY A 236 22.23 1.87 -13.21
N MET A 237 22.16 0.71 -12.53
CA MET A 237 22.67 0.49 -11.17
C MET A 237 23.98 -0.30 -11.16
#